data_AF-A0A316PJ57-F1
#
_entry.id   AF-A0A316PJ57-F1
#
_cell.length_a   1.000
_cell.length_b   1.000
_cell.length_c   1.000
_cell.angle_alpha   90.00
_cell.angle_beta   90.00
_cell.angle_gamma   90.00
#
_symmetry.space_group_name_H-M   'P 1'
#
loop_
_entity.id
_entity.type
_entity.pdbx_description
1 polymer ?
#
loop_
_entity_poly.entity_id
_entity_poly.type
_entity_poly.pdbx_seq_one_letter_code
_entity_poly.pdbx_strand_id
1 'polypeptide(L)'
;MNYITDKEIDAIQGDMGETLRKQPRVRMRIEGSGYWEGGINGWFFRVRRGEETELPKSIAELIQRSEQVAVMGEREVKAYRGVGRRVAQV
;
A
#
# COMPACT_ATOMS: atom_id res chain seq x y z
N MET A 1 -10.97 17.83 -26.42
CA MET A 1 -10.44 16.72 -25.60
C MET A 1 -8.92 16.82 -25.66
N ASN A 2 -8.26 17.30 -24.60
CA ASN A 2 -6.79 17.33 -24.55
C ASN A 2 -6.32 15.94 -24.14
N TYR A 3 -5.58 15.26 -25.03
CA TYR A 3 -4.98 13.98 -24.74
C TYR A 3 -3.55 14.22 -24.26
N ILE A 4 -3.25 13.74 -23.06
CA ILE A 4 -1.89 13.72 -22.51
C ILE A 4 -1.05 12.80 -23.41
N THR A 5 0.08 13.30 -23.88
CA THR A 5 1.00 12.53 -24.74
C THR A 5 1.88 11.59 -23.91
N ASP A 6 2.37 10.49 -24.50
CA ASP A 6 3.24 9.54 -23.79
C ASP A 6 4.48 10.20 -23.14
N LYS A 7 5.00 11.27 -23.76
CA LYS A 7 6.12 12.07 -23.19
C LYS A 7 5.72 12.83 -21.94
N GLU A 8 4.49 13.33 -21.87
CA GLU A 8 3.97 13.97 -20.68
C GLU A 8 3.70 12.94 -19.57
N ILE A 9 3.24 11.74 -19.91
CA ILE A 9 3.11 10.62 -18.96
C ILE A 9 4.48 10.25 -18.37
N ASP A 10 5.50 10.10 -19.21
CA ASP A 10 6.85 9.71 -18.80
C ASP A 10 7.51 10.79 -17.91
N ALA A 11 7.35 12.06 -18.26
CA ALA A 11 7.82 13.19 -17.44
C ALA A 11 7.13 13.23 -16.06
N ILE A 12 5.82 12.99 -16.03
CA ILE A 12 5.02 12.95 -14.80
C ILE A 12 5.44 11.74 -13.93
N GLN A 13 5.70 10.57 -14.52
CA GLN A 13 6.16 9.37 -13.79
C GLN A 13 7.59 9.50 -13.27
N GLY A 14 8.51 10.08 -14.05
CA GLY A 14 9.89 10.34 -13.65
C GLY A 14 9.98 11.27 -12.44
N ASP A 15 9.23 12.37 -12.46
CA ASP A 15 9.17 13.36 -11.38
C ASP A 15 8.65 12.76 -10.06
N MET A 16 7.65 11.89 -10.13
CA MET A 16 7.11 11.23 -8.95
C MET A 16 8.09 10.25 -8.29
N GLY A 17 8.92 9.57 -9.09
CA GLY A 17 9.99 8.69 -8.59
C GLY A 17 11.13 9.46 -7.93
N GLU A 18 11.54 10.57 -8.53
CA GLU A 18 12.50 11.49 -7.90
C GLU A 18 11.96 12.07 -6.60
N THR A 19 10.68 12.43 -6.57
CA THR A 19 10.03 12.94 -5.37
C THR A 19 10.09 11.90 -4.24
N LEU A 20 9.78 10.63 -4.52
CA LEU A 20 9.89 9.55 -3.53
C LEU A 20 11.32 9.35 -3.01
N ARG A 21 12.35 9.51 -3.86
CA ARG A 21 13.75 9.42 -3.45
C ARG A 21 14.21 10.60 -2.57
N LYS A 22 13.67 11.79 -2.82
CA LYS A 22 13.97 13.01 -2.06
C LYS A 22 13.21 13.09 -0.73
N GLN A 23 12.22 12.23 -0.52
CA GLN A 23 11.46 12.22 0.73
C GLN A 23 12.35 11.85 1.93
N PRO A 24 12.04 12.41 3.12
CA PRO A 24 12.66 11.96 4.35
C PRO A 24 12.33 10.48 4.59
N ARG A 25 13.36 9.72 4.98
CA ARG A 25 13.18 8.32 5.37
C ARG A 25 12.82 8.26 6.84
N VAL A 26 11.87 7.39 7.15
CA VAL A 26 11.44 7.12 8.53
C VAL A 26 11.67 5.66 8.81
N ARG A 27 12.09 5.38 10.05
CA ARG A 27 12.20 4.02 10.56
C ARG A 27 10.83 3.55 11.00
N MET A 28 10.43 2.40 10.49
CA MET A 28 9.13 1.82 10.77
C MET A 28 9.28 0.31 10.89
N ARG A 29 8.58 -0.26 11.87
CA ARG A 29 8.42 -1.70 12.01
C ARG A 29 6.97 -2.06 11.74
N ILE A 30 6.76 -2.99 10.82
CA ILE A 30 5.43 -3.53 10.52
C ILE A 30 5.25 -4.80 11.36
N GLU A 31 4.16 -4.91 12.11
CA GLU A 31 3.90 -6.12 12.92
C GLU A 31 3.52 -7.32 12.04
N GLY A 32 3.70 -8.53 12.60
CA GLY A 32 3.43 -9.79 11.93
C GLY A 32 4.66 -10.42 11.26
N SER A 33 4.42 -11.46 10.47
CA SER A 33 5.44 -12.20 9.73
C SER A 33 5.19 -12.11 8.22
N GLY A 34 6.22 -12.39 7.42
CA GLY A 34 6.15 -12.30 5.96
C GLY A 34 6.52 -10.92 5.43
N TYR A 35 5.87 -10.50 4.35
CA TYR A 35 6.17 -9.23 3.67
C TYR A 35 4.90 -8.39 3.51
N TRP A 36 5.06 -7.09 3.64
CA TRP A 36 4.11 -6.13 3.10
C TRP A 36 4.56 -5.77 1.68
N GLU A 37 3.62 -5.80 0.74
CA GLU A 37 3.85 -5.47 -0.66
C GLU A 37 2.86 -4.38 -1.07
N GLY A 38 3.37 -3.34 -1.71
CA GLY A 38 2.54 -2.22 -2.15
C GLY A 38 3.31 -1.28 -3.05
N GLY A 39 2.61 -0.32 -3.65
CA GLY A 39 3.25 0.63 -4.53
C GLY A 39 2.55 1.98 -4.55
N ILE A 40 3.33 3.00 -4.90
CA ILE A 40 2.87 4.38 -5.07
C ILE A 40 3.54 4.95 -6.31
N ASN A 41 2.75 5.60 -7.17
CA ASN A 41 3.25 6.29 -8.37
C ASN A 41 4.14 5.43 -9.28
N GLY A 42 3.81 4.14 -9.46
CA GLY A 42 4.58 3.21 -10.29
C GLY A 42 5.82 2.60 -9.61
N TRP A 43 6.09 2.94 -8.35
CA TRP A 43 7.17 2.33 -7.57
C TRP A 43 6.63 1.28 -6.62
N PHE A 44 7.22 0.09 -6.66
CA PHE A 44 6.81 -1.06 -5.86
C PHE A 44 7.81 -1.32 -4.74
N PHE A 45 7.28 -1.65 -3.56
CA PHE A 45 8.04 -1.90 -2.35
C PHE A 45 7.65 -3.26 -1.79
N ARG A 46 8.67 -3.99 -1.35
CA ARG A 46 8.53 -5.21 -0.56
C ARG A 46 9.24 -5.02 0.76
N VAL A 47 8.47 -4.88 1.84
CA VAL A 47 8.96 -4.58 3.18
C VAL A 47 8.79 -5.80 4.06
N ARG A 48 9.85 -6.23 4.74
CA ARG A 48 9.78 -7.39 5.63
C ARG A 48 9.08 -7.00 6.93
N ARG A 49 8.06 -7.79 7.32
CA ARG A 49 7.37 -7.61 8.60
C ARG A 49 8.23 -8.18 9.72
N GLY A 50 8.11 -7.58 10.91
CA GLY A 50 8.85 -7.97 12.10
C GLY A 50 10.22 -7.30 12.25
N GLU A 51 10.72 -6.59 11.24
CA GLU A 51 12.01 -5.89 11.25
C GLU A 51 11.82 -4.36 11.12
N GLU A 52 12.71 -3.59 11.75
CA GLU A 52 12.75 -2.14 11.56
C GLU A 52 13.36 -1.82 10.19
N THR A 53 12.60 -1.14 9.33
CA THR A 53 13.01 -0.79 7.97
C THR A 53 12.90 0.72 7.73
N GLU A 54 13.84 1.28 6.96
CA GLU A 54 13.79 2.68 6.54
C GLU A 54 13.02 2.86 5.22
N LEU A 55 11.91 3.61 5.30
CA LEU A 55 10.96 3.80 4.20
C LEU A 55 10.74 5.29 3.94
N PRO A 56 10.46 5.71 2.69
CA PRO A 56 9.96 7.06 2.43
C PRO A 56 8.71 7.35 3.27
N LYS A 57 8.59 8.57 3.78
CA LYS A 57 7.47 8.97 4.65
C LYS A 57 6.10 8.60 4.06
N SER A 58 5.85 8.87 2.78
CA SER A 58 4.57 8.54 2.15
C SER A 58 4.26 7.03 2.14
N ILE A 59 5.28 6.18 2.04
CA ILE A 59 5.11 4.73 2.14
C ILE A 59 4.80 4.31 3.57
N ALA A 60 5.49 4.87 4.56
CA ALA A 60 5.18 4.61 5.97
C ALA A 60 3.73 5.02 6.31
N GLU A 61 3.29 6.19 5.85
CA GLU A 61 1.91 6.65 6.01
C GLU A 61 0.90 5.74 5.30
N LEU A 62 1.23 5.26 4.10
CA LEU A 62 0.39 4.31 3.36
C LEU A 62 0.22 3.01 4.14
N ILE A 63 1.31 2.44 4.65
CA ILE A 63 1.26 1.20 5.42
C ILE A 63 0.42 1.41 6.69
N GLN A 64 0.63 2.51 7.42
CA GLN A 64 -0.19 2.82 8.61
C GLN A 64 -1.68 2.86 8.31
N ARG A 65 -2.09 3.48 7.19
CA ARG A 65 -3.49 3.50 6.76
C ARG A 65 -3.99 2.12 6.35
N SER A 66 -3.19 1.34 5.63
CA SER A 66 -3.56 -0.02 5.21
C SER A 66 -3.76 -0.95 6.41
N GLU A 67 -2.89 -0.89 7.43
CA GLU A 67 -3.03 -1.72 8.64
C GLU A 67 -4.29 -1.32 9.43
N GLN A 68 -4.63 -0.03 9.49
CA GLN A 68 -5.89 0.42 10.09
C GLN A 68 -7.11 -0.14 9.34
N VAL A 69 -7.09 -0.14 8.01
CA VAL A 69 -8.16 -0.72 7.20
C VAL A 69 -8.27 -2.23 7.40
N ALA A 70 -7.15 -2.95 7.50
CA ALA A 70 -7.16 -4.38 7.77
C ALA A 70 -7.84 -4.69 9.12
N VAL A 71 -7.50 -3.96 10.17
CA VAL A 71 -8.10 -4.12 11.51
C VAL A 71 -9.60 -3.79 11.51
N MET A 72 -10.01 -2.73 10.79
CA MET A 72 -11.43 -2.37 10.66
C MET A 72 -12.20 -3.42 9.86
N GLY A 73 -11.66 -3.85 8.72
CA GLY A 73 -12.23 -4.91 7.90
C GLY A 73 -12.40 -6.20 8.69
N GLU A 74 -11.37 -6.65 9.41
CA GLU A 74 -11.46 -7.84 10.28
C GLU A 74 -12.57 -7.72 11.33
N ARG A 75 -12.74 -6.55 11.95
CA ARG A 75 -13.84 -6.30 12.89
C ARG A 75 -15.21 -6.38 12.22
N GLU A 76 -15.35 -5.81 11.03
CA GLU A 76 -16.60 -5.84 10.27
C GLU A 76 -16.93 -7.26 9.81
N VAL A 77 -16.03 -8.00 9.16
CA VAL A 77 -16.31 -9.37 8.73
C VAL A 77 -16.46 -10.36 9.90
N LYS A 78 -15.81 -10.11 11.05
CA LYS A 78 -16.01 -10.95 12.25
C LYS A 78 -17.47 -10.96 12.70
N ALA A 79 -18.20 -9.85 12.52
CA ALA A 79 -19.63 -9.77 12.82
C ALA A 79 -20.50 -10.66 11.91
N TYR A 80 -19.99 -11.01 10.72
CA TYR A 80 -20.69 -11.86 9.74
C TYR A 80 -20.15 -13.30 9.67
N ARG A 81 -19.11 -13.62 10.45
CA ARG A 81 -18.44 -14.93 10.44
C ARG A 81 -19.35 -15.99 11.10
N GLY A 82 -20.14 -16.68 10.27
CA GLY A 82 -21.10 -17.71 10.70
C GLY A 82 -22.48 -17.61 10.04
N VAL A 83 -22.77 -16.52 9.32
CA VAL A 83 -24.10 -16.25 8.71
C VAL A 83 -24.13 -16.55 7.20
N GLY A 84 -22.98 -16.88 6.59
CA GLY A 84 -22.87 -17.11 5.15
C GLY A 84 -23.51 -18.42 4.70
N ARG A 85 -24.64 -18.35 3.99
CA ARG A 85 -25.18 -19.46 3.20
C ARG A 85 -24.37 -19.59 1.91
N ARG A 86 -23.92 -20.81 1.59
CA ARG A 86 -23.23 -21.11 0.32
C ARG A 86 -24.23 -20.87 -0.81
N VAL A 87 -23.98 -19.86 -1.65
CA VAL A 87 -24.75 -19.71 -2.90
C VAL A 87 -24.35 -20.88 -3.80
N ALA A 88 -25.29 -21.78 -4.04
CA ALA A 88 -25.13 -22.85 -5.01
C ALA A 88 -24.97 -22.20 -6.39
N GLN A 89 -23.88 -22.53 -7.07
CA GLN A 89 -23.66 -22.17 -8.45
C GLN A 89 -24.73 -22.90 -9.29
N VAL A 90 -25.60 -22.13 -9.95
CA VAL A 90 -26.59 -22.61 -10.92
C VAL A 90 -25.93 -22.98 -12.24
#